data_AF-A0A3R7HGX7-F1
#
_entry.id   AF-A0A3R7HGX7-F1
#
_cell.length_a   1.000
_cell.length_b   1.000
_cell.length_c   1.000
_cell.angle_alpha   90.00
_cell.angle_beta   90.00
_cell.angle_gamma   90.00
#
_symmetry.space_group_name_H-M   'P 1'
#
loop_
_entity.id
_entity.type
_entity.pdbx_description
1 polymer ?
#
loop_
_entity_poly.entity_id
_entity_poly.type
_entity_poly.pdbx_seq_one_letter_code
_entity_poly.pdbx_strand_id
1 'polypeptide(L)'
;MTDPVPDWTLLGSSPAYDGYVRVRRDRYRLPDGSESDWDVVEVGDTVTVIAITTDDSVVLFDQYRVGPQRVLGELPGGLIDPGEDAVVAGVRELREETGYRAGAVYDAGTEWAAANARRRRHVIIAADCVRVADPGWGEHETGRVRTIPATDLLEHLTAGETSDAGPAVRALVRFAGDHGVDPALLGLRSRARELLTEYPAGDGAGDSAGASDPFDAFWIAAEGKPADRLWAELDELAADAGEAVRRYERASLHDFLGEEVEAIPLYRGALDAGLTGERRSACIIQLASSLRNVGDASGALALLHRFPDTDPLADAARAFEALALFSDQKPAPALRTALRALAPHLPAYRGSVTAYAAELSAPHRIRVISVAVIVADGFVLAEEYPGGPGSGPFLRAPGGGVEYGETAAAAMRRELREELAAEVDDLRLLTVSENIFDDGRKSGHEIAHVFAVRSAALEALPRGQRLPVLDGDTSVGWHRIDDLRRGATPFYPAGILDLVAAVDAGAV
;
A
#
# COMPACT_ATOMS: atom_id res chain seq x y z
N MET A 1 3.56 -21.87 27.44
CA MET A 1 3.71 -21.68 28.89
C MET A 1 3.44 -23.01 29.57
N THR A 2 4.45 -23.61 30.18
CA THR A 2 4.34 -24.79 31.05
C THR A 2 4.81 -24.37 32.43
N ASP A 3 4.06 -23.47 33.06
CA ASP A 3 4.17 -23.36 34.51
C ASP A 3 3.52 -24.62 35.10
N PRO A 4 4.12 -25.25 36.12
CA PRO A 4 3.49 -26.36 36.81
C PRO A 4 2.16 -25.87 37.37
N VAL A 5 1.08 -26.60 37.09
CA VAL A 5 -0.24 -26.33 37.66
C VAL A 5 -0.07 -26.25 39.18
N PRO A 6 -0.39 -25.12 39.83
CA PRO A 6 -0.26 -25.00 41.27
C PRO A 6 -1.09 -26.08 41.95
N ASP A 7 -0.59 -26.67 43.04
CA ASP A 7 -1.16 -27.83 43.73
C ASP A 7 -2.47 -27.47 44.47
N TRP A 8 -3.53 -27.22 43.71
CA TRP A 8 -4.88 -27.02 44.21
C TRP A 8 -5.59 -28.37 44.22
N THR A 9 -6.05 -28.80 45.40
CA THR A 9 -6.78 -30.07 45.55
C THR A 9 -8.25 -29.80 45.87
N LEU A 10 -9.16 -30.30 45.03
CA LEU A 10 -10.60 -30.29 45.33
C LEU A 10 -10.87 -31.28 46.48
N LEU A 11 -11.38 -30.77 47.60
CA LEU A 11 -11.68 -31.55 48.80
C LEU A 11 -13.14 -32.04 48.83
N GLY A 12 -14.05 -31.30 48.22
CA GLY A 12 -15.46 -31.65 48.17
C GLY A 12 -16.28 -30.65 47.37
N SER A 13 -17.47 -31.09 46.96
CA SER A 13 -18.41 -30.30 46.16
C SER A 13 -19.82 -30.51 46.70
N SER A 14 -20.61 -29.46 46.82
CA SER A 14 -21.99 -29.53 47.33
C SER A 14 -22.91 -28.53 46.60
N PRO A 15 -24.20 -28.81 46.41
CA PRO A 15 -25.13 -27.84 45.83
C PRO A 15 -25.25 -26.58 46.71
N ALA A 16 -25.11 -25.40 46.10
CA ALA A 16 -25.29 -24.10 46.76
C ALA A 16 -26.61 -23.43 46.34
N TYR A 17 -27.02 -23.62 45.09
CA TYR A 17 -28.30 -23.15 44.54
C TYR A 17 -28.72 -24.03 43.35
N ASP A 18 -30.00 -24.39 43.27
CA ASP A 18 -30.56 -25.27 42.22
C ASP A 18 -31.86 -24.68 41.67
N GLY A 19 -31.72 -23.67 40.80
CA GLY A 19 -32.82 -23.01 40.09
C GLY A 19 -32.58 -22.97 38.58
N TYR A 20 -33.03 -21.91 37.89
CA TYR A 20 -32.79 -21.73 36.45
C TYR A 20 -31.29 -21.77 36.09
N VAL A 21 -30.45 -21.21 36.97
CA VAL A 21 -29.00 -21.42 36.98
C VAL A 21 -28.67 -22.31 38.17
N ARG A 22 -27.81 -23.33 37.98
CA ARG A 22 -27.29 -24.15 39.08
C ARG A 22 -25.93 -23.63 39.53
N VAL A 23 -25.70 -23.64 40.84
CA VAL A 23 -24.44 -23.25 41.47
C VAL A 23 -24.06 -24.32 42.49
N ARG A 24 -22.82 -24.79 42.41
CA ARG A 24 -22.22 -25.63 43.45
C ARG A 24 -21.16 -24.86 44.24
N ARG A 25 -20.92 -25.29 45.46
CA ARG A 25 -19.81 -24.84 46.31
C ARG A 25 -18.72 -25.90 46.33
N ASP A 26 -17.57 -25.55 45.79
CA ASP A 26 -16.36 -26.38 45.75
C ASP A 26 -15.39 -25.93 46.84
N ARG A 27 -15.00 -26.85 47.72
CA ARG A 27 -13.99 -26.62 48.76
C ARG A 27 -12.63 -27.08 48.25
N TYR A 28 -11.66 -26.19 48.25
CA TYR A 28 -10.29 -26.46 47.80
C TYR A 28 -9.29 -26.33 48.93
N ARG A 29 -8.24 -27.17 48.88
CA ARG A 29 -6.97 -26.91 49.55
C ARG A 29 -6.05 -26.15 48.60
N LEU A 30 -5.52 -25.03 49.07
CA LEU A 30 -4.61 -24.16 48.34
C LEU A 30 -3.15 -24.63 48.50
N PRO A 31 -2.21 -24.14 47.67
CA PRO A 31 -0.80 -24.56 47.71
C PRO A 31 -0.09 -24.28 49.05
N ASP A 32 -0.57 -23.33 49.85
CA ASP A 32 -0.05 -23.02 51.18
C ASP A 32 -0.66 -23.91 52.29
N GLY A 33 -1.54 -24.85 51.92
CA GLY A 33 -2.24 -25.75 52.83
C GLY A 33 -3.53 -25.19 53.43
N SER A 34 -3.85 -23.91 53.19
CA SER A 34 -5.13 -23.32 53.60
C SER A 34 -6.30 -23.91 52.82
N GLU A 35 -7.52 -23.74 53.32
CA GLU A 35 -8.74 -24.20 52.65
C GLU A 35 -9.68 -23.03 52.35
N SER A 36 -10.30 -23.04 51.18
CA SER A 36 -11.26 -22.02 50.74
C SER A 36 -12.42 -22.62 49.95
N ASP A 37 -13.59 -22.03 50.11
CA ASP A 37 -14.79 -22.36 49.36
C ASP A 37 -14.95 -21.43 48.15
N TRP A 38 -15.42 -21.98 47.03
CA TRP A 38 -15.65 -21.27 45.77
C TRP A 38 -17.01 -21.65 45.20
N ASP A 39 -17.81 -20.64 44.83
CA ASP A 39 -19.08 -20.88 44.14
C ASP A 39 -18.82 -21.01 42.64
N VAL A 40 -19.24 -22.14 42.06
CA VAL A 40 -19.02 -22.52 40.66
C VAL A 40 -20.35 -22.65 39.95
N VAL A 41 -20.50 -21.91 38.86
CA VAL A 41 -21.69 -21.90 38.02
C VAL A 41 -21.72 -23.13 37.11
N GLU A 42 -22.81 -23.88 37.16
CA GLU A 42 -23.04 -25.11 36.41
C GLU A 42 -24.13 -24.90 35.36
N VAL A 43 -23.71 -24.49 34.16
CA VAL A 43 -24.62 -24.37 33.01
C VAL A 43 -23.95 -24.99 31.79
N GLY A 44 -24.75 -25.60 30.91
CA GLY A 44 -24.27 -26.28 29.70
C GLY A 44 -23.58 -25.33 28.73
N ASP A 45 -22.77 -25.91 27.85
CA ASP A 45 -22.03 -25.20 26.81
C ASP A 45 -22.98 -24.51 25.83
N THR A 46 -22.52 -23.42 25.23
CA THR A 46 -23.31 -22.63 24.28
C THR A 46 -22.55 -22.44 22.98
N VAL A 47 -23.28 -22.17 21.91
CA VAL A 47 -22.74 -21.81 20.60
C VAL A 47 -23.37 -20.51 20.13
N THR A 48 -22.56 -19.66 19.50
CA THR A 48 -23.00 -18.44 18.82
C THR A 48 -22.50 -18.45 17.38
N VAL A 49 -23.28 -17.90 16.45
CA VAL A 49 -22.97 -17.92 15.02
C VAL A 49 -22.87 -16.52 14.44
N ILE A 50 -21.69 -16.18 13.90
CA ILE A 50 -21.53 -15.01 13.03
C ILE A 50 -22.02 -15.42 11.64
N ALA A 51 -23.29 -15.17 11.34
CA ALA A 51 -23.92 -15.55 10.09
C ALA A 51 -23.90 -14.40 9.09
N ILE A 52 -23.10 -14.54 8.04
CA ILE A 52 -22.97 -13.57 6.95
C ILE A 52 -23.74 -14.07 5.73
N THR A 53 -24.63 -13.23 5.22
CA THR A 53 -25.50 -13.51 4.09
C THR A 53 -24.81 -13.29 2.76
N THR A 54 -25.43 -13.75 1.67
CA THR A 54 -24.91 -13.57 0.31
C THR A 54 -24.88 -12.11 -0.17
N ASP A 55 -25.58 -11.21 0.52
CA ASP A 55 -25.64 -9.76 0.29
C ASP A 55 -24.83 -8.96 1.33
N ASP A 56 -23.78 -9.56 1.89
CA ASP A 56 -22.82 -8.95 2.84
C ASP A 56 -23.48 -8.30 4.08
N SER A 57 -24.50 -8.97 4.62
CA SER A 57 -25.15 -8.58 5.87
C SER A 57 -24.96 -9.62 6.97
N VAL A 58 -24.91 -9.19 8.23
CA VAL A 58 -24.86 -10.05 9.41
C VAL A 58 -26.26 -10.23 9.97
N VAL A 59 -26.64 -11.49 10.20
CA VAL A 59 -27.92 -11.84 10.84
C VAL A 59 -27.81 -11.66 12.35
N LEU A 60 -28.78 -10.93 12.93
CA LEU A 60 -28.91 -10.71 14.35
C LEU A 60 -30.29 -11.16 14.85
N PHE A 61 -30.33 -11.53 16.11
CA PHE A 61 -31.54 -11.87 16.84
C PHE A 61 -31.71 -10.92 18.02
N ASP A 62 -32.69 -10.03 17.90
CA ASP A 62 -33.07 -9.11 18.97
C ASP A 62 -33.95 -9.86 19.98
N GLN A 63 -33.41 -10.14 21.18
CA GLN A 63 -34.12 -10.85 22.24
C GLN A 63 -34.12 -10.06 23.55
N TYR A 64 -35.23 -10.11 24.28
CA TYR A 64 -35.29 -9.57 25.65
C TYR A 64 -34.48 -10.45 26.61
N ARG A 65 -33.40 -9.92 27.17
CA ARG A 65 -32.58 -10.61 28.17
C ARG A 65 -32.96 -10.15 29.57
N VAL A 66 -33.38 -11.10 30.40
CA VAL A 66 -33.88 -10.84 31.77
C VAL A 66 -32.82 -10.26 32.70
N GLY A 67 -31.53 -10.61 32.53
CA GLY A 67 -30.44 -10.11 33.36
C GLY A 67 -30.22 -8.60 33.18
N PRO A 68 -29.95 -8.15 31.94
CA PRO A 68 -29.85 -6.72 31.61
C PRO A 68 -31.18 -5.97 31.57
N GLN A 69 -32.32 -6.68 31.58
CA GLN A 69 -33.68 -6.13 31.50
C GLN A 69 -33.92 -5.25 30.27
N ARG A 70 -33.39 -5.67 29.13
CA ARG A 70 -33.56 -4.97 27.84
C ARG A 70 -33.47 -5.94 26.68
N VAL A 71 -33.89 -5.47 25.51
CA VAL A 71 -33.65 -6.15 24.25
C VAL A 71 -32.18 -5.95 23.86
N LEU A 72 -31.48 -7.04 23.62
CA LEU A 72 -30.13 -7.04 23.06
C LEU A 72 -30.19 -7.57 21.64
N GLY A 73 -29.45 -6.94 20.72
CA GLY A 73 -29.27 -7.44 19.36
C GLY A 73 -28.05 -8.35 19.33
N GLU A 74 -28.27 -9.64 19.52
CA GLU A 74 -27.19 -10.61 19.65
C GLU A 74 -27.04 -11.41 18.36
N LEU A 75 -25.92 -12.12 18.24
CA LEU A 75 -25.76 -13.11 17.20
C LEU A 75 -26.63 -14.33 17.53
N PRO A 76 -27.20 -15.02 16.52
CA PRO A 76 -27.99 -16.22 16.75
C PRO A 76 -27.15 -17.31 17.42
N GLY A 77 -27.78 -18.07 18.33
CA GLY A 77 -27.07 -19.07 19.12
C GLY A 77 -27.83 -19.52 20.36
N GLY A 78 -27.43 -20.68 20.89
CA GLY A 78 -28.13 -21.35 21.97
C GLY A 78 -27.30 -22.37 22.73
N LEU A 79 -27.98 -23.23 23.48
CA LEU A 79 -27.38 -24.30 24.25
C LEU A 79 -26.96 -25.46 23.34
N ILE A 80 -25.83 -26.07 23.65
CA ILE A 80 -25.39 -27.32 23.03
C ILE A 80 -25.97 -28.47 23.84
N ASP A 81 -26.72 -29.35 23.18
CA ASP A 81 -27.29 -30.52 23.85
C ASP A 81 -26.21 -31.51 24.31
N PRO A 82 -26.45 -32.31 25.36
CA PRO A 82 -25.47 -33.29 25.84
C PRO A 82 -25.01 -34.26 24.74
N GLY A 83 -23.74 -34.15 24.34
CA GLY A 83 -23.13 -34.98 23.29
C GLY A 83 -23.34 -34.47 21.87
N GLU A 84 -24.00 -33.32 21.69
CA GLU A 84 -24.14 -32.64 20.39
C GLU A 84 -22.81 -31.98 19.97
N ASP A 85 -22.50 -32.02 18.69
CA ASP A 85 -21.37 -31.28 18.13
C ASP A 85 -21.69 -29.79 18.04
N ALA A 86 -20.72 -28.93 18.38
CA ALA A 86 -20.93 -27.49 18.45
C ALA A 86 -21.28 -26.86 17.09
N VAL A 87 -20.73 -27.37 15.99
CA VAL A 87 -21.06 -26.88 14.64
C VAL A 87 -22.50 -27.28 14.30
N VAL A 88 -22.89 -28.51 14.60
CA VAL A 88 -24.26 -29.00 14.40
C VAL A 88 -25.26 -28.18 15.21
N ALA A 89 -24.97 -27.93 16.49
CA ALA A 89 -25.77 -27.07 17.35
C ALA A 89 -25.88 -25.65 16.77
N GLY A 90 -24.78 -25.03 16.33
CA GLY A 90 -24.80 -23.69 15.77
C GLY A 90 -25.65 -23.58 14.50
N VAL A 91 -25.55 -24.56 13.60
CA VAL A 91 -26.37 -24.61 12.38
C VAL A 91 -27.85 -24.83 12.70
N ARG A 92 -28.16 -25.65 13.73
CA ARG A 92 -29.53 -25.85 14.22
C ARG A 92 -30.10 -24.55 14.76
N GLU A 93 -29.41 -23.90 15.70
CA GLU A 93 -29.84 -22.64 16.33
C GLU A 93 -30.01 -21.52 15.30
N LEU A 94 -29.06 -21.35 14.37
CA LEU A 94 -29.19 -20.38 13.28
C LEU A 94 -30.50 -20.59 12.51
N ARG A 95 -30.85 -21.84 12.20
CA ARG A 95 -32.08 -22.15 11.46
C ARG A 95 -33.33 -21.94 12.30
N GLU A 96 -33.34 -22.37 13.56
CA GLU A 96 -34.50 -22.29 14.45
C GLU A 96 -34.82 -20.84 14.81
N GLU A 97 -33.83 -20.05 15.24
CA GLU A 97 -34.03 -18.67 15.69
C GLU A 97 -34.29 -17.70 14.53
N THR A 98 -33.69 -17.94 13.36
CA THR A 98 -33.66 -16.94 12.28
C THR A 98 -34.25 -17.41 10.95
N GLY A 99 -34.37 -18.72 10.74
CA GLY A 99 -34.77 -19.30 9.46
C GLY A 99 -33.67 -19.33 8.40
N TYR A 100 -32.43 -18.93 8.73
CA TYR A 100 -31.30 -18.95 7.81
C TYR A 100 -30.61 -20.32 7.76
N ARG A 101 -30.06 -20.65 6.59
CA ARG A 101 -29.23 -21.83 6.37
C ARG A 101 -27.88 -21.37 5.83
N ALA A 102 -26.80 -21.86 6.43
CA ALA A 102 -25.44 -21.61 5.98
C ALA A 102 -25.11 -22.41 4.70
N GLY A 103 -24.29 -21.83 3.82
CA GLY A 103 -23.66 -22.52 2.70
C GLY A 103 -22.36 -23.23 3.11
N ALA A 104 -21.56 -22.58 3.95
CA ALA A 104 -20.35 -23.14 4.55
C ALA A 104 -20.18 -22.63 5.99
N VAL A 105 -19.44 -23.37 6.81
CA VAL A 105 -19.21 -23.03 8.23
C VAL A 105 -17.76 -23.24 8.62
N TYR A 106 -17.30 -22.40 9.55
CA TYR A 106 -15.98 -22.47 10.16
C TYR A 106 -16.12 -22.56 11.68
N ASP A 107 -15.54 -23.61 12.29
CA ASP A 107 -15.43 -23.71 13.73
C ASP A 107 -14.31 -22.79 14.24
N ALA A 108 -14.67 -21.66 14.86
CA ALA A 108 -13.74 -20.71 15.45
C ALA A 108 -13.27 -21.13 16.86
N GLY A 109 -13.60 -22.34 17.27
CA GLY A 109 -13.26 -22.92 18.55
C GLY A 109 -14.06 -22.29 19.69
N THR A 110 -13.47 -22.26 20.87
CA THR A 110 -14.20 -22.02 22.11
C THR A 110 -13.38 -21.28 23.15
N GLU A 111 -14.07 -20.62 24.08
CA GLU A 111 -13.51 -19.98 25.28
C GLU A 111 -14.29 -20.30 26.55
N TRP A 112 -13.70 -20.06 27.72
CA TRP A 112 -14.42 -20.19 28.99
C TRP A 112 -15.37 -19.01 29.17
N ALA A 113 -16.61 -19.26 29.61
CA ALA A 113 -17.59 -18.20 29.80
C ALA A 113 -17.22 -17.23 30.93
N ALA A 114 -16.62 -17.74 32.01
CA ALA A 114 -16.12 -16.97 33.15
C ALA A 114 -15.13 -17.82 33.97
N ALA A 115 -14.31 -17.19 34.82
CA ALA A 115 -13.34 -17.88 35.67
C ALA A 115 -13.97 -18.89 36.66
N ASN A 116 -15.20 -18.61 37.10
CA ASN A 116 -15.94 -19.47 38.05
C ASN A 116 -17.08 -20.25 37.37
N ALA A 117 -17.01 -20.48 36.06
CA ALA A 117 -18.00 -21.25 35.32
C ALA A 117 -17.34 -22.41 34.57
N ARG A 118 -18.03 -23.56 34.51
CA ARG A 118 -17.58 -24.70 33.69
C ARG A 118 -18.02 -24.62 32.23
N ARG A 119 -18.83 -23.64 31.87
CA ARG A 119 -19.37 -23.43 30.53
C ARG A 119 -18.27 -23.03 29.56
N ARG A 120 -18.24 -23.69 28.41
CA ARG A 120 -17.55 -23.29 27.19
C ARG A 120 -18.50 -22.53 26.25
N ARG A 121 -18.03 -21.44 25.67
CA ARG A 121 -18.72 -20.68 24.62
C ARG A 121 -18.04 -20.98 23.28
N HIS A 122 -18.74 -21.67 22.41
CA HIS A 122 -18.32 -22.00 21.05
C HIS A 122 -18.75 -20.88 20.10
N VAL A 123 -17.96 -20.65 19.06
CA VAL A 123 -18.30 -19.66 18.04
C VAL A 123 -18.10 -20.26 16.66
N ILE A 124 -19.12 -20.15 15.82
CA ILE A 124 -19.10 -20.57 14.43
C ILE A 124 -19.19 -19.35 13.54
N ILE A 125 -18.47 -19.34 12.42
CA ILE A 125 -18.67 -18.36 11.35
C ILE A 125 -19.37 -19.07 10.21
N ALA A 126 -20.50 -18.54 9.77
CA ALA A 126 -21.31 -19.11 8.70
C ALA A 126 -21.30 -18.18 7.47
N ALA A 127 -20.98 -18.75 6.32
CA ALA A 127 -20.93 -18.06 5.03
C ALA A 127 -22.15 -18.38 4.17
N ASP A 128 -22.43 -17.51 3.21
CA ASP A 128 -23.48 -17.68 2.19
C ASP A 128 -24.83 -18.01 2.81
N CYS A 129 -25.15 -17.33 3.92
CA CYS A 129 -26.38 -17.59 4.65
C CYS A 129 -27.59 -17.10 3.85
N VAL A 130 -28.55 -18.00 3.63
CA VAL A 130 -29.80 -17.69 2.92
C VAL A 130 -31.00 -18.02 3.79
N ARG A 131 -32.01 -17.14 3.81
CA ARG A 131 -33.26 -17.37 4.53
C ARG A 131 -34.09 -18.42 3.79
N VAL A 132 -34.38 -19.55 4.45
CA VAL A 132 -35.08 -20.70 3.85
C VAL A 132 -36.39 -21.05 4.53
N ALA A 133 -36.66 -20.46 5.69
CA ALA A 133 -37.88 -20.66 6.46
C ALA A 133 -38.19 -19.42 7.30
N ASP A 134 -39.38 -19.39 7.88
CA ASP A 134 -39.66 -18.48 8.98
C ASP A 134 -39.09 -19.04 10.30
N PRO A 135 -38.68 -18.17 11.24
CA PRO A 135 -38.24 -18.58 12.57
C PRO A 135 -39.26 -19.45 13.30
N GLY A 136 -38.76 -20.41 14.08
CA GLY A 136 -39.57 -21.25 14.97
C GLY A 136 -39.00 -21.22 16.38
N TRP A 137 -39.64 -20.48 17.27
CA TRP A 137 -39.18 -20.28 18.65
C TRP A 137 -39.88 -21.23 19.64
N GLY A 138 -39.17 -21.60 20.71
CA GLY A 138 -39.74 -22.38 21.81
C GLY A 138 -40.73 -21.58 22.69
N GLU A 139 -41.41 -22.25 23.62
CA GLU A 139 -42.43 -21.64 24.51
C GLU A 139 -41.92 -20.48 25.39
N HIS A 140 -40.59 -20.32 25.51
CA HIS A 140 -39.94 -19.32 26.35
C HIS A 140 -39.04 -18.37 25.57
N GLU A 141 -39.14 -18.35 24.24
CA GLU A 141 -38.33 -17.51 23.37
C GLU A 141 -39.19 -16.61 22.51
N THR A 142 -38.87 -15.32 22.53
CA THR A 142 -39.50 -14.31 21.68
C THR A 142 -38.45 -13.31 21.26
N GLY A 143 -38.43 -12.96 19.98
CA GLY A 143 -37.48 -11.96 19.51
C GLY A 143 -37.86 -11.41 18.14
N ARG A 144 -36.89 -10.75 17.51
CA ARG A 144 -37.01 -10.24 16.15
C ARG A 144 -35.71 -10.50 15.41
N VAL A 145 -35.80 -11.12 14.24
CA VAL A 145 -34.66 -11.27 13.33
C VAL A 145 -34.47 -9.96 12.59
N ARG A 146 -33.24 -9.45 12.54
CA ARG A 146 -32.84 -8.33 11.70
C ARG A 146 -31.47 -8.58 11.11
N THR A 147 -31.06 -7.75 10.16
CA THR A 147 -29.71 -7.75 9.62
C THR A 147 -29.06 -6.39 9.80
N ILE A 148 -27.72 -6.36 9.82
CA ILE A 148 -26.90 -5.16 9.68
C ILE A 148 -25.91 -5.37 8.54
N PRO A 149 -25.41 -4.31 7.88
CA PRO A 149 -24.25 -4.42 7.01
C PRO A 149 -23.07 -5.09 7.73
N ALA A 150 -22.28 -5.91 7.03
CA ALA A 150 -21.11 -6.55 7.63
C ALA A 150 -20.06 -5.54 8.11
N THR A 151 -19.98 -4.37 7.48
CA THR A 151 -19.14 -3.22 7.91
C THR A 151 -19.43 -2.77 9.34
N ASP A 152 -20.69 -2.87 9.76
CA ASP A 152 -21.16 -2.36 11.05
C ASP A 152 -20.95 -3.40 12.16
N LEU A 153 -20.47 -4.61 11.83
CA LEU A 153 -20.33 -5.71 12.77
C LEU A 153 -19.41 -5.36 13.94
N LEU A 154 -18.21 -4.83 13.65
CA LEU A 154 -17.24 -4.54 14.72
C LEU A 154 -17.71 -3.41 15.62
N GLU A 155 -18.35 -2.38 15.06
CA GLU A 155 -18.98 -1.32 15.86
C GLU A 155 -20.09 -1.89 16.74
N HIS A 156 -21.00 -2.68 16.17
CA HIS A 156 -22.10 -3.33 16.90
C HIS A 156 -21.58 -4.21 18.05
N LEU A 157 -20.53 -5.01 17.82
CA LEU A 157 -19.93 -5.85 18.86
C LEU A 157 -19.21 -5.02 19.93
N THR A 158 -18.58 -3.90 19.57
CA THR A 158 -17.75 -3.11 20.50
C THR A 158 -18.50 -2.00 21.22
N ALA A 159 -19.74 -1.70 20.80
CA ALA A 159 -20.63 -0.71 21.44
C ALA A 159 -20.97 -1.04 22.92
N GLY A 160 -20.71 -2.26 23.38
CA GLY A 160 -20.96 -2.68 24.77
C GLY A 160 -22.43 -3.05 25.06
N GLU A 161 -23.24 -3.20 24.02
CA GLU A 161 -24.69 -3.49 24.11
C GLU A 161 -25.04 -4.94 23.70
N THR A 162 -24.07 -5.85 23.75
CA THR A 162 -24.22 -7.28 23.42
C THR A 162 -23.53 -8.18 24.46
N SER A 163 -23.95 -9.44 24.59
CA SER A 163 -23.33 -10.39 25.55
C SER A 163 -22.27 -11.32 24.93
N ASP A 164 -22.13 -11.28 23.62
CA ASP A 164 -21.34 -12.19 22.78
C ASP A 164 -20.19 -11.51 22.01
N ALA A 165 -19.98 -10.21 22.24
CA ALA A 165 -18.90 -9.40 21.66
C ALA A 165 -17.51 -10.05 21.72
N GLY A 166 -17.08 -10.42 22.93
CA GLY A 166 -15.75 -11.02 23.16
C GLY A 166 -15.52 -12.29 22.34
N PRO A 167 -16.39 -13.32 22.47
CA PRO A 167 -16.33 -14.51 21.64
C PRO A 167 -16.33 -14.21 20.13
N ALA A 168 -17.18 -13.29 19.68
CA ALA A 168 -17.31 -12.95 18.26
C ALA A 168 -16.05 -12.29 17.68
N VAL A 169 -15.50 -11.29 18.37
CA VAL A 169 -14.24 -10.64 17.95
C VAL A 169 -13.09 -11.64 17.95
N ARG A 170 -13.00 -12.50 18.98
CA ARG A 170 -12.01 -13.60 19.03
C ARG A 170 -12.15 -14.51 17.80
N ALA A 171 -13.36 -14.85 17.41
CA ALA A 171 -13.63 -15.70 16.26
C ALA A 171 -13.18 -15.04 14.95
N LEU A 172 -13.49 -13.77 14.74
CA LEU A 172 -13.05 -12.99 13.57
C LEU A 172 -11.52 -12.98 13.47
N VAL A 173 -10.82 -12.67 14.56
CA VAL A 173 -9.34 -12.65 14.59
C VAL A 173 -8.76 -14.02 14.28
N ARG A 174 -9.31 -15.09 14.86
CA ARG A 174 -8.84 -16.45 14.60
C ARG A 174 -9.06 -16.84 13.14
N PHE A 175 -10.25 -16.56 12.60
CA PHE A 175 -10.60 -16.88 11.22
C PHE A 175 -9.74 -16.13 10.21
N ALA A 176 -9.52 -14.83 10.43
CA ALA A 176 -8.65 -14.00 9.62
C ALA A 176 -7.20 -14.52 9.58
N GLY A 177 -6.71 -15.05 10.70
CA GLY A 177 -5.37 -15.63 10.83
C GLY A 177 -5.21 -17.08 10.37
N ASP A 178 -6.30 -17.81 10.09
CA ASP A 178 -6.23 -19.22 9.75
C ASP A 178 -5.95 -19.44 8.25
N HIS A 179 -4.82 -20.07 7.94
CA HIS A 179 -4.40 -20.36 6.57
C HIS A 179 -4.95 -21.69 6.02
N GLY A 180 -5.54 -22.54 6.87
CA GLY A 180 -6.08 -23.85 6.53
C GLY A 180 -7.60 -23.90 6.31
N VAL A 181 -8.25 -22.75 6.06
CA VAL A 181 -9.70 -22.69 5.83
C VAL A 181 -10.10 -23.35 4.51
N ASP A 182 -11.33 -23.88 4.46
CA ASP A 182 -11.95 -24.41 3.25
C ASP A 182 -11.93 -23.35 2.12
N PRO A 183 -11.62 -23.73 0.86
CA PRO A 183 -11.70 -22.82 -0.29
C PRO A 183 -13.00 -22.02 -0.40
N ALA A 184 -14.14 -22.61 -0.01
CA ALA A 184 -15.44 -21.94 -0.02
C ALA A 184 -15.51 -20.74 0.95
N LEU A 185 -14.63 -20.69 1.95
CA LEU A 185 -14.59 -19.64 2.98
C LEU A 185 -13.53 -18.57 2.70
N LEU A 186 -12.75 -18.68 1.62
CA LEU A 186 -11.66 -17.74 1.34
C LEU A 186 -12.14 -16.30 1.13
N GLY A 187 -13.27 -16.11 0.43
CA GLY A 187 -13.88 -14.80 0.24
C GLY A 187 -14.27 -14.17 1.57
N LEU A 188 -14.96 -14.94 2.41
CA LEU A 188 -15.36 -14.49 3.75
C LEU A 188 -14.16 -14.19 4.65
N ARG A 189 -13.08 -14.96 4.53
CA ARG A 189 -11.85 -14.72 5.30
C ARG A 189 -11.17 -13.42 4.87
N SER A 190 -11.13 -13.11 3.58
CA SER A 190 -10.65 -11.82 3.09
C SER A 190 -11.50 -10.68 3.65
N ARG A 191 -12.83 -10.84 3.62
CA ARG A 191 -13.76 -9.86 4.19
C ARG A 191 -13.54 -9.63 5.69
N ALA A 192 -13.34 -10.69 6.47
CA ALA A 192 -13.03 -10.57 7.90
C ALA A 192 -11.70 -9.84 8.17
N ARG A 193 -10.70 -9.96 7.27
CA ARG A 193 -9.45 -9.20 7.37
C ARG A 193 -9.67 -7.72 7.14
N GLU A 194 -10.43 -7.36 6.10
CA GLU A 194 -10.79 -5.96 5.81
C GLU A 194 -11.46 -5.31 7.01
N LEU A 195 -12.51 -5.94 7.56
CA LEU A 195 -13.22 -5.43 8.74
C LEU A 195 -12.26 -5.17 9.91
N LEU A 196 -11.37 -6.13 10.20
CA LEU A 196 -10.40 -5.99 11.30
C LEU A 196 -9.30 -4.95 11.04
N THR A 197 -8.97 -4.67 9.79
CA THR A 197 -7.99 -3.64 9.40
C THR A 197 -8.60 -2.24 9.47
N GLU A 198 -9.87 -2.09 9.11
CA GLU A 198 -10.60 -0.83 9.12
C GLU A 198 -11.02 -0.38 10.53
N TYR A 199 -10.86 -1.23 11.56
CA TYR A 199 -11.31 -0.98 12.94
C TYR A 199 -10.16 -0.75 13.95
N PRO A 200 -10.21 0.27 14.83
CA PRO A 200 -11.26 1.29 14.89
C PRO A 200 -11.17 2.16 13.64
N ALA A 201 -12.32 2.54 13.09
CA ALA A 201 -12.37 3.58 12.07
C ALA A 201 -11.55 4.75 12.64
N GLY A 202 -10.47 5.13 11.97
CA GLY A 202 -9.47 6.04 12.53
C GLY A 202 -10.12 7.31 13.09
N ASP A 203 -9.43 7.98 14.02
CA ASP A 203 -9.88 9.18 14.77
C ASP A 203 -10.31 10.39 13.90
N GLY A 204 -10.51 10.23 12.58
CA GLY A 204 -11.26 11.13 11.71
C GLY A 204 -12.79 11.04 11.83
N ALA A 205 -13.34 10.08 12.60
CA ALA A 205 -14.78 10.00 12.89
C ALA A 205 -15.16 10.72 14.20
N GLY A 206 -14.62 11.93 14.41
CA GLY A 206 -15.12 12.88 15.40
C GLY A 206 -16.03 13.88 14.71
N ASP A 207 -17.33 13.83 15.02
CA ASP A 207 -18.36 14.79 14.61
C ASP A 207 -18.60 14.96 13.10
N SER A 208 -19.15 13.93 12.47
CA SER A 208 -20.37 14.13 11.67
C SER A 208 -21.09 12.81 11.46
N ALA A 209 -22.40 12.79 11.72
CA ALA A 209 -23.30 12.00 10.89
C ALA A 209 -23.34 12.66 9.49
N GLY A 210 -22.19 12.62 8.80
CA GLY A 210 -21.94 13.26 7.52
C GLY A 210 -22.23 12.26 6.41
N ALA A 211 -22.97 12.70 5.39
CA ALA A 211 -23.22 11.90 4.21
C ALA A 211 -21.89 11.35 3.65
N SER A 212 -21.88 10.06 3.29
CA SER A 212 -20.82 9.45 2.47
C SER A 212 -20.47 10.40 1.32
N ASP A 213 -19.17 10.61 1.09
CA ASP A 213 -18.71 11.47 0.01
C ASP A 213 -19.33 10.97 -1.30
N PRO A 214 -20.16 11.79 -1.97
CA PRO A 214 -20.93 11.29 -3.10
C PRO A 214 -20.06 10.89 -4.29
N PHE A 215 -18.79 11.32 -4.33
CA PHE A 215 -17.81 10.86 -5.31
C PHE A 215 -17.39 9.41 -5.07
N ASP A 216 -17.39 8.91 -3.83
CA ASP A 216 -17.07 7.50 -3.54
C ASP A 216 -18.10 6.57 -4.20
N ALA A 217 -19.39 6.90 -4.05
CA ALA A 217 -20.47 6.15 -4.69
C ALA A 217 -20.40 6.20 -6.22
N PHE A 218 -19.97 7.34 -6.79
CA PHE A 218 -19.72 7.45 -8.23
C PHE A 218 -18.62 6.48 -8.67
N TRP A 219 -17.47 6.49 -7.98
CA TRP A 219 -16.31 5.65 -8.33
C TRP A 219 -16.58 4.16 -8.16
N ILE A 220 -17.30 3.75 -7.12
CA ILE A 220 -17.75 2.35 -6.92
C ILE A 220 -18.61 1.88 -8.10
N ALA A 221 -19.46 2.77 -8.63
CA ALA A 221 -20.38 2.45 -9.72
C ALA A 221 -19.79 2.72 -11.12
N ALA A 222 -18.55 3.18 -11.25
CA ALA A 222 -17.99 3.63 -12.52
C ALA A 222 -17.69 2.48 -13.49
N GLU A 223 -17.32 1.31 -12.96
CA GLU A 223 -16.89 0.16 -13.76
C GLU A 223 -18.00 -0.31 -14.73
N GLY A 224 -17.64 -0.47 -16.00
CA GLY A 224 -18.54 -0.95 -17.05
C GLY A 224 -19.50 0.11 -17.63
N LYS A 225 -19.49 1.36 -17.17
CA LYS A 225 -20.26 2.45 -17.77
C LYS A 225 -19.52 3.04 -19.00
N PRO A 226 -20.26 3.54 -20.02
CA PRO A 226 -19.63 4.23 -21.15
C PRO A 226 -19.14 5.63 -20.73
N ALA A 227 -18.09 6.11 -21.39
CA ALA A 227 -17.39 7.34 -21.02
C ALA A 227 -18.28 8.59 -21.03
N ASP A 228 -19.18 8.73 -22.02
CA ASP A 228 -20.11 9.85 -22.13
C ASP A 228 -21.06 9.95 -20.92
N ARG A 229 -21.51 8.80 -20.42
CA ARG A 229 -22.35 8.71 -19.22
C ARG A 229 -21.56 9.06 -17.96
N LEU A 230 -20.32 8.60 -17.83
CA LEU A 230 -19.45 8.93 -16.70
C LEU A 230 -19.18 10.43 -16.63
N TRP A 231 -18.89 11.07 -17.76
CA TRP A 231 -18.70 12.51 -17.84
C TRP A 231 -19.96 13.28 -17.43
N ALA A 232 -21.12 12.89 -17.93
CA ALA A 232 -22.38 13.55 -17.58
C ALA A 232 -22.72 13.42 -16.07
N GLU A 233 -22.58 12.22 -15.51
CA GLU A 233 -22.82 11.97 -14.08
C GLU A 233 -21.81 12.75 -13.20
N LEU A 234 -20.54 12.78 -13.60
CA LEU A 234 -19.51 13.51 -12.86
C LEU A 234 -19.68 15.03 -12.93
N ASP A 235 -20.01 15.58 -14.10
CA ASP A 235 -20.24 17.03 -14.25
C ASP A 235 -21.45 17.50 -13.44
N GLU A 236 -22.52 16.69 -13.39
CA GLU A 236 -23.68 16.96 -12.54
C GLU A 236 -23.30 16.91 -11.07
N LEU A 237 -22.57 15.88 -10.64
CA LEU A 237 -22.14 15.73 -9.25
C LEU A 237 -21.17 16.83 -8.81
N ALA A 238 -20.25 17.21 -9.69
CA ALA A 238 -19.23 18.21 -9.40
C ALA A 238 -19.73 19.65 -9.58
N ALA A 239 -20.99 19.87 -9.99
CA ALA A 239 -21.57 21.18 -10.23
C ALA A 239 -21.38 22.13 -9.02
N ASP A 240 -21.64 21.62 -7.81
CA ASP A 240 -21.55 22.36 -6.55
C ASP A 240 -20.22 22.17 -5.80
N ALA A 241 -19.30 21.36 -6.34
CA ALA A 241 -18.02 21.10 -5.70
C ALA A 241 -17.06 22.30 -5.77
N GLY A 242 -16.18 22.46 -4.78
CA GLY A 242 -15.10 23.45 -4.82
C GLY A 242 -14.16 23.20 -6.00
N GLU A 243 -13.55 24.26 -6.54
CA GLU A 243 -12.74 24.19 -7.77
C GLU A 243 -11.61 23.16 -7.71
N ALA A 244 -10.93 23.05 -6.56
CA ALA A 244 -9.87 22.05 -6.36
C ALA A 244 -10.40 20.61 -6.50
N VAL A 245 -11.55 20.31 -5.88
CA VAL A 245 -12.19 18.99 -5.94
C VAL A 245 -12.69 18.71 -7.35
N ARG A 246 -13.38 19.66 -7.97
CA ARG A 246 -13.86 19.53 -9.35
C ARG A 246 -12.73 19.19 -10.34
N ARG A 247 -11.58 19.85 -10.21
CA ARG A 247 -10.41 19.55 -11.05
C ARG A 247 -9.83 18.17 -10.78
N TYR A 248 -9.71 17.80 -9.51
CA TYR A 248 -9.22 16.49 -9.09
C TYR A 248 -10.08 15.36 -9.66
N GLU A 249 -11.40 15.40 -9.44
CA GLU A 249 -12.29 14.31 -9.86
C GLU A 249 -12.36 14.18 -11.39
N ARG A 250 -12.32 15.31 -12.12
CA ARG A 250 -12.20 15.29 -13.59
C ARG A 250 -10.87 14.74 -14.07
N ALA A 251 -9.77 15.04 -13.38
CA ALA A 251 -8.46 14.47 -13.68
C ALA A 251 -8.48 12.94 -13.48
N SER A 252 -9.08 12.48 -12.37
CA SER A 252 -9.26 11.06 -12.08
C SER A 252 -10.11 10.35 -13.14
N LEU A 253 -11.11 11.02 -13.74
CA LEU A 253 -11.89 10.40 -14.82
C LEU A 253 -11.09 10.28 -16.12
N HIS A 254 -10.31 11.29 -16.49
CA HIS A 254 -9.38 11.17 -17.61
C HIS A 254 -8.38 10.02 -17.39
N ASP A 255 -7.76 9.95 -16.20
CA ASP A 255 -6.81 8.88 -15.85
C ASP A 255 -7.48 7.49 -15.89
N PHE A 256 -8.69 7.36 -15.35
CA PHE A 256 -9.50 6.14 -15.40
C PHE A 256 -9.82 5.68 -16.83
N LEU A 257 -10.01 6.62 -17.75
CA LEU A 257 -10.26 6.36 -19.17
C LEU A 257 -8.98 6.12 -19.99
N GLY A 258 -7.79 6.21 -19.38
CA GLY A 258 -6.50 6.09 -20.07
C GLY A 258 -6.12 7.33 -20.89
N GLU A 259 -6.55 8.51 -20.43
CA GLU A 259 -6.31 9.82 -21.04
C GLU A 259 -5.34 10.63 -20.15
N GLU A 260 -4.14 10.08 -19.90
CA GLU A 260 -3.21 10.64 -18.91
C GLU A 260 -2.70 12.04 -19.28
N VAL A 261 -2.56 12.33 -20.58
CA VAL A 261 -2.10 13.64 -21.08
C VAL A 261 -3.09 14.74 -20.69
N GLU A 262 -4.38 14.44 -20.73
CA GLU A 262 -5.49 15.31 -20.35
C GLU A 262 -5.63 15.42 -18.82
N ALA A 263 -5.34 14.35 -18.09
CA ALA A 263 -5.40 14.31 -16.62
C ALA A 263 -4.34 15.20 -15.93
N ILE A 264 -3.09 15.18 -16.43
CA ILE A 264 -1.94 15.88 -15.83
C ILE A 264 -2.18 17.37 -15.52
N PRO A 265 -2.63 18.21 -16.48
CA PRO A 265 -2.86 19.64 -16.20
C PRO A 265 -3.98 19.86 -15.17
N LEU A 266 -4.98 18.98 -15.11
CA LEU A 266 -6.07 19.07 -14.15
C LEU A 266 -5.62 18.71 -12.73
N TYR A 267 -4.82 17.64 -12.56
CA TYR A 267 -4.22 17.31 -11.26
C TYR A 267 -3.33 18.44 -10.74
N ARG A 268 -2.45 18.99 -11.59
CA ARG A 268 -1.62 20.16 -11.21
C ARG A 268 -2.50 21.35 -10.81
N GLY A 269 -3.53 21.64 -11.59
CA GLY A 269 -4.50 22.70 -11.30
C GLY A 269 -5.34 22.48 -10.04
N ALA A 270 -5.57 21.23 -9.62
CA ALA A 270 -6.22 20.89 -8.36
C ALA A 270 -5.30 21.18 -7.16
N LEU A 271 -4.02 20.78 -7.25
CA LEU A 271 -3.01 21.05 -6.23
C LEU A 271 -2.77 22.57 -6.07
N ASP A 272 -2.68 23.31 -7.18
CA ASP A 272 -2.52 24.76 -7.19
C ASP A 272 -3.75 25.49 -6.62
N ALA A 273 -4.94 24.91 -6.79
CA ALA A 273 -6.18 25.42 -6.20
C ALA A 273 -6.31 25.10 -4.69
N GLY A 274 -5.31 24.45 -4.09
CA GLY A 274 -5.27 24.18 -2.66
C GLY A 274 -6.03 22.93 -2.24
N LEU A 275 -6.04 21.87 -3.06
CA LEU A 275 -6.58 20.57 -2.65
C LEU A 275 -5.90 20.08 -1.35
N THR A 276 -6.71 19.64 -0.37
CA THR A 276 -6.28 19.22 0.98
C THR A 276 -6.76 17.81 1.34
N GLY A 277 -6.26 17.28 2.46
CA GLY A 277 -6.71 16.00 3.03
C GLY A 277 -6.35 14.81 2.16
N GLU A 278 -7.11 13.72 2.28
CA GLU A 278 -6.87 12.47 1.58
C GLU A 278 -6.87 12.63 0.04
N ARG A 279 -7.78 13.46 -0.50
CA ARG A 279 -7.79 13.80 -1.94
C ARG A 279 -6.49 14.41 -2.42
N ARG A 280 -5.80 15.22 -1.60
CA ARG A 280 -4.48 15.76 -1.95
C ARG A 280 -3.46 14.64 -2.10
N SER A 281 -3.46 13.72 -1.14
CA SER A 281 -2.54 12.58 -1.11
C SER A 281 -2.78 11.65 -2.30
N ALA A 282 -4.04 11.31 -2.58
CA ALA A 282 -4.43 10.56 -3.76
C ALA A 282 -4.05 11.27 -5.08
N CYS A 283 -4.31 12.58 -5.18
CA CYS A 283 -3.96 13.40 -6.34
C CYS A 283 -2.45 13.36 -6.66
N ILE A 284 -1.58 13.36 -5.66
CA ILE A 284 -0.13 13.29 -5.87
C ILE A 284 0.27 11.93 -6.45
N ILE A 285 -0.29 10.85 -5.90
CA ILE A 285 0.00 9.47 -6.35
C ILE A 285 -0.50 9.27 -7.78
N GLN A 286 -1.74 9.67 -8.07
CA GLN A 286 -2.34 9.55 -9.40
C GLN A 286 -1.59 10.40 -10.42
N LEU A 287 -1.27 11.66 -10.11
CA LEU A 287 -0.46 12.50 -10.98
C LEU A 287 0.92 11.87 -11.27
N ALA A 288 1.58 11.30 -10.26
CA ALA A 288 2.84 10.60 -10.47
C ALA A 288 2.68 9.37 -11.38
N SER A 289 1.59 8.62 -11.23
CA SER A 289 1.25 7.50 -12.13
C SER A 289 1.04 7.98 -13.57
N SER A 290 0.24 9.03 -13.78
CA SER A 290 -0.02 9.59 -15.12
C SER A 290 1.26 10.11 -15.78
N LEU A 291 2.13 10.81 -15.02
CA LEU A 291 3.44 11.28 -15.50
C LEU A 291 4.31 10.09 -15.96
N ARG A 292 4.36 9.01 -15.17
CA ARG A 292 5.10 7.80 -15.53
C ARG A 292 4.54 7.15 -16.81
N ASN A 293 3.22 7.09 -16.98
CA ASN A 293 2.59 6.50 -18.16
C ASN A 293 2.92 7.27 -19.45
N VAL A 294 3.06 8.60 -19.37
CA VAL A 294 3.48 9.45 -20.51
C VAL A 294 5.01 9.52 -20.69
N GLY A 295 5.77 8.73 -19.94
CA GLY A 295 7.23 8.64 -20.04
C GLY A 295 8.03 9.60 -19.15
N ASP A 296 7.36 10.48 -18.38
CA ASP A 296 8.02 11.39 -17.43
C ASP A 296 8.23 10.73 -16.06
N ALA A 297 9.09 9.70 -16.04
CA ALA A 297 9.41 8.98 -14.81
C ALA A 297 10.13 9.87 -13.77
N SER A 298 10.99 10.79 -14.23
CA SER A 298 11.68 11.76 -13.37
C SER A 298 10.71 12.71 -12.66
N GLY A 299 9.72 13.24 -13.37
CA GLY A 299 8.65 14.07 -12.80
C GLY A 299 7.83 13.30 -11.77
N ALA A 300 7.52 12.02 -12.04
CA ALA A 300 6.84 11.14 -11.08
C ALA A 300 7.65 10.97 -9.78
N LEU A 301 8.96 10.70 -9.88
CA LEU A 301 9.85 10.55 -8.72
C LEU A 301 9.96 11.84 -7.90
N ALA A 302 10.01 13.01 -8.56
CA ALA A 302 10.08 14.30 -7.87
C ALA A 302 8.88 14.55 -6.95
N LEU A 303 7.70 14.04 -7.31
CA LEU A 303 6.49 14.09 -6.48
C LEU A 303 6.57 13.09 -5.32
N LEU A 304 6.89 11.83 -5.64
CA LEU A 304 6.81 10.72 -4.67
C LEU A 304 7.90 10.76 -3.60
N HIS A 305 9.09 11.28 -3.89
CA HIS A 305 10.14 11.49 -2.89
C HIS A 305 9.75 12.49 -1.79
N ARG A 306 8.81 13.40 -2.07
CA ARG A 306 8.32 14.40 -1.12
C ARG A 306 7.07 13.92 -0.38
N PHE A 307 6.58 12.73 -0.68
CA PHE A 307 5.39 12.17 -0.06
C PHE A 307 5.66 11.81 1.41
N PRO A 308 4.83 12.23 2.38
CA PRO A 308 5.08 11.99 3.79
C PRO A 308 4.95 10.51 4.17
N ASP A 309 5.94 9.97 4.89
CA ASP A 309 5.89 8.59 5.38
C ASP A 309 4.83 8.37 6.50
N THR A 310 4.29 9.45 7.07
CA THR A 310 3.21 9.40 8.08
C THR A 310 1.81 9.42 7.47
N ASP A 311 1.70 9.64 6.16
CA ASP A 311 0.41 9.69 5.46
C ASP A 311 -0.18 8.26 5.35
N PRO A 312 -1.50 8.06 5.51
CA PRO A 312 -2.13 6.75 5.38
C PRO A 312 -1.86 6.06 4.03
N LEU A 313 -1.61 6.83 2.96
CA LEU A 313 -1.30 6.31 1.62
C LEU A 313 0.21 6.15 1.36
N ALA A 314 1.06 6.21 2.39
CA ALA A 314 2.52 6.12 2.23
C ALA A 314 2.95 4.84 1.50
N ASP A 315 2.41 3.67 1.86
CA ASP A 315 2.77 2.41 1.20
C ASP A 315 2.34 2.38 -0.28
N ALA A 316 1.18 2.97 -0.60
CA ALA A 316 0.76 3.15 -1.98
C ALA A 316 1.74 4.06 -2.74
N ALA A 317 2.12 5.19 -2.15
CA ALA A 317 3.12 6.08 -2.75
C ALA A 317 4.46 5.37 -2.99
N ARG A 318 4.92 4.50 -2.07
CA ARG A 318 6.15 3.71 -2.25
C ARG A 318 6.01 2.64 -3.33
N ALA A 319 4.82 2.07 -3.52
CA ALA A 319 4.56 1.17 -4.65
C ALA A 319 4.68 1.90 -6.00
N PHE A 320 4.05 3.08 -6.14
CA PHE A 320 4.18 3.90 -7.35
C PHE A 320 5.60 4.45 -7.54
N GLU A 321 6.34 4.71 -6.47
CA GLU A 321 7.76 5.10 -6.56
C GLU A 321 8.59 3.95 -7.10
N ALA A 322 8.36 2.72 -6.66
CA ALA A 322 9.03 1.56 -7.21
C ALA A 322 8.74 1.38 -8.72
N LEU A 323 7.50 1.62 -9.15
CA LEU A 323 7.14 1.61 -10.58
C LEU A 323 7.85 2.72 -11.36
N ALA A 324 7.90 3.95 -10.82
CA ALA A 324 8.59 5.06 -11.45
C ALA A 324 10.11 4.81 -11.54
N LEU A 325 10.73 4.29 -10.48
CA LEU A 325 12.14 3.87 -10.47
C LEU A 325 12.41 2.79 -11.52
N PHE A 326 11.48 1.84 -11.70
CA PHE A 326 11.63 0.80 -12.72
C PHE A 326 11.54 1.38 -14.14
N SER A 327 10.55 2.25 -14.40
CA SER A 327 10.41 2.98 -15.67
C SER A 327 11.67 3.81 -15.97
N ASP A 328 12.26 4.42 -14.94
CA ASP A 328 13.51 5.20 -15.00
C ASP A 328 14.79 4.33 -15.02
N GLN A 329 14.66 3.04 -15.37
CA GLN A 329 15.78 2.09 -15.50
C GLN A 329 16.64 1.93 -14.23
N LYS A 330 16.04 2.12 -13.04
CA LYS A 330 16.66 1.93 -11.72
C LYS A 330 16.06 0.69 -11.00
N PRO A 331 16.28 -0.55 -11.51
CA PRO A 331 15.59 -1.74 -11.01
C PRO A 331 15.99 -2.15 -9.58
N ALA A 332 17.23 -1.90 -9.17
CA ALA A 332 17.67 -2.23 -7.81
C ALA A 332 17.05 -1.27 -6.76
N PRO A 333 17.07 0.05 -6.95
CA PRO A 333 16.25 0.98 -6.16
C PRO A 333 14.77 0.62 -6.17
N ALA A 334 14.18 0.33 -7.35
CA ALA A 334 12.77 -0.05 -7.48
C ALA A 334 12.40 -1.24 -6.59
N LEU A 335 13.13 -2.35 -6.74
CA LEU A 335 12.88 -3.56 -5.96
C LEU A 335 13.13 -3.33 -4.46
N ARG A 336 14.15 -2.53 -4.11
CA ARG A 336 14.43 -2.15 -2.73
C ARG A 336 13.27 -1.38 -2.11
N THR A 337 12.74 -0.39 -2.80
CA THR A 337 11.59 0.41 -2.33
C THR A 337 10.37 -0.49 -2.12
N ALA A 338 10.06 -1.36 -3.08
CA ALA A 338 8.94 -2.31 -2.97
C ALA A 338 9.10 -3.29 -1.81
N LEU A 339 10.29 -3.90 -1.64
CA LEU A 339 10.53 -4.86 -0.55
C LEU A 339 10.50 -4.19 0.83
N ARG A 340 10.97 -2.94 0.94
CA ARG A 340 10.92 -2.19 2.20
C ARG A 340 9.51 -1.81 2.58
N ALA A 341 8.66 -1.43 1.62
CA ALA A 341 7.24 -1.18 1.85
C ALA A 341 6.51 -2.48 2.24
N LEU A 342 6.85 -3.62 1.63
CA LEU A 342 6.22 -4.91 1.94
C LEU A 342 6.62 -5.48 3.31
N ALA A 343 7.89 -5.32 3.72
CA ALA A 343 8.45 -6.03 4.88
C ALA A 343 7.68 -5.86 6.21
N PRO A 344 7.15 -4.67 6.58
CA PRO A 344 6.35 -4.51 7.79
C PRO A 344 5.11 -5.42 7.84
N HIS A 345 4.48 -5.63 6.69
CA HIS A 345 3.24 -6.40 6.50
C HIS A 345 3.43 -7.91 6.47
N LEU A 346 4.69 -8.38 6.40
CA LEU A 346 4.97 -9.80 6.34
C LEU A 346 4.81 -10.49 7.71
N PRO A 347 4.01 -11.56 7.80
CA PRO A 347 3.82 -12.30 9.06
C PRO A 347 5.07 -13.12 9.46
N ALA A 348 5.93 -13.46 8.49
CA ALA A 348 7.21 -14.13 8.68
C ALA A 348 8.26 -13.55 7.70
N TYR A 349 9.54 -13.82 7.94
CA TYR A 349 10.66 -13.37 7.08
C TYR A 349 10.89 -11.85 6.99
N ARG A 350 10.24 -11.03 7.84
CA ARG A 350 10.47 -9.58 7.93
C ARG A 350 11.96 -9.23 7.98
N GLY A 351 12.70 -9.83 8.90
CA GLY A 351 14.15 -9.58 9.04
C GLY A 351 14.94 -9.95 7.78
N SER A 352 14.61 -11.09 7.16
CA SER A 352 15.27 -11.56 5.94
C SER A 352 14.99 -10.64 4.75
N VAL A 353 13.73 -10.26 4.52
CA VAL A 353 13.36 -9.36 3.41
C VAL A 353 13.98 -7.98 3.58
N THR A 354 13.98 -7.43 4.81
CA THR A 354 14.67 -6.17 5.11
C THR A 354 16.17 -6.25 4.82
N ALA A 355 16.82 -7.37 5.19
CA ALA A 355 18.24 -7.59 4.92
C ALA A 355 18.53 -7.69 3.41
N TYR A 356 17.76 -8.51 2.67
CA TYR A 356 17.94 -8.63 1.22
C TYR A 356 17.70 -7.30 0.49
N ALA A 357 16.70 -6.53 0.90
CA ALA A 357 16.49 -5.20 0.33
C ALA A 357 17.71 -4.27 0.53
N ALA A 358 18.41 -4.39 1.66
CA ALA A 358 19.63 -3.63 1.92
C ALA A 358 20.82 -4.09 1.05
N GLU A 359 20.88 -5.38 0.71
CA GLU A 359 21.95 -5.99 -0.10
C GLU A 359 21.79 -5.75 -1.61
N LEU A 360 20.59 -5.38 -2.09
CA LEU A 360 20.34 -5.16 -3.53
C LEU A 360 21.25 -4.08 -4.12
N SER A 361 22.32 -4.48 -4.80
CA SER A 361 23.15 -3.57 -5.58
C SER A 361 22.59 -3.40 -7.00
N ALA A 362 22.89 -2.26 -7.63
CA ALA A 362 22.63 -2.11 -9.05
C ALA A 362 23.41 -3.21 -9.80
N PRO A 363 22.78 -3.96 -10.71
CA PRO A 363 23.52 -4.93 -11.52
C PRO A 363 24.62 -4.18 -12.27
N HIS A 364 25.83 -4.76 -12.34
CA HIS A 364 26.90 -4.24 -13.16
C HIS A 364 26.43 -4.25 -14.62
N ARG A 365 26.06 -3.07 -15.13
CA ARG A 365 25.61 -2.87 -16.51
C ARG A 365 26.69 -2.14 -17.29
N ILE A 366 26.96 -2.63 -18.49
CA ILE A 366 27.71 -1.88 -19.48
C ILE A 366 26.74 -0.86 -20.09
N ARG A 367 27.00 0.44 -19.89
CA ARG A 367 26.19 1.51 -20.48
C ARG A 367 26.77 1.91 -21.83
N VAL A 368 25.93 2.09 -22.83
CA VAL A 368 26.32 2.78 -24.05
C VAL A 368 25.96 4.25 -23.88
N ILE A 369 26.91 5.15 -24.09
CA ILE A 369 26.70 6.60 -23.98
C ILE A 369 27.10 7.28 -25.28
N SER A 370 26.57 8.48 -25.50
CA SER A 370 26.96 9.36 -26.59
C SER A 370 27.37 10.71 -26.03
N VAL A 371 28.58 11.17 -26.36
CA VAL A 371 29.16 12.41 -25.82
C VAL A 371 29.67 13.35 -26.92
N ALA A 372 29.57 14.65 -26.67
CA ALA A 372 29.86 15.72 -27.62
C ALA A 372 31.22 16.37 -27.39
N VAL A 373 32.01 16.48 -28.45
CA VAL A 373 33.18 17.35 -28.56
C VAL A 373 32.74 18.60 -29.32
N ILE A 374 32.51 19.69 -28.58
CA ILE A 374 32.15 20.99 -29.12
C ILE A 374 33.32 21.94 -28.83
N VAL A 375 33.91 22.47 -29.90
CA VAL A 375 35.09 23.31 -29.83
C VAL A 375 34.85 24.62 -30.55
N ALA A 376 35.28 25.72 -29.95
CA ALA A 376 35.31 27.02 -30.60
C ALA A 376 36.42 27.90 -30.01
N ASP A 377 37.25 28.48 -30.88
CA ASP A 377 38.32 29.44 -30.56
C ASP A 377 39.33 28.95 -29.49
N GLY A 378 39.74 27.69 -29.52
CA GLY A 378 40.66 27.11 -28.51
C GLY A 378 40.00 26.79 -27.16
N PHE A 379 38.67 26.80 -27.10
CA PHE A 379 37.88 26.35 -25.96
C PHE A 379 37.08 25.10 -26.30
N VAL A 380 36.89 24.24 -25.30
CA VAL A 380 35.98 23.09 -25.35
C VAL A 380 34.85 23.30 -24.37
N LEU A 381 33.65 22.91 -24.78
CA LEU A 381 32.48 22.90 -23.91
C LEU A 381 32.50 21.61 -23.06
N ALA A 382 32.43 21.76 -21.74
CA ALA A 382 32.45 20.63 -20.82
C ALA A 382 31.48 20.84 -19.66
N GLU A 383 30.95 19.74 -19.15
CA GLU A 383 30.10 19.69 -17.97
C GLU A 383 30.95 19.57 -16.70
N GLU A 384 30.66 20.41 -15.70
CA GLU A 384 31.41 20.51 -14.46
C GLU A 384 30.77 19.68 -13.34
N TYR A 385 31.55 18.76 -12.75
CA TYR A 385 31.15 17.98 -11.60
C TYR A 385 31.99 18.37 -10.37
N PRO A 386 31.35 18.75 -9.24
CA PRO A 386 32.06 19.27 -8.06
C PRO A 386 32.91 18.24 -7.30
N GLY A 387 32.78 16.95 -7.62
CA GLY A 387 33.44 15.85 -6.91
C GLY A 387 32.67 15.39 -5.66
N GLY A 388 32.85 14.14 -5.27
CA GLY A 388 32.23 13.55 -4.07
C GLY A 388 33.22 13.49 -2.89
N PRO A 389 32.78 13.11 -1.68
CA PRO A 389 33.72 12.96 -0.57
C PRO A 389 34.81 11.91 -0.88
N GLY A 390 36.04 12.38 -1.09
CA GLY A 390 37.20 11.56 -1.49
C GLY A 390 37.59 11.64 -2.97
N SER A 391 36.80 12.29 -3.83
CA SER A 391 37.13 12.56 -5.24
C SER A 391 37.11 14.07 -5.52
N GLY A 392 38.14 14.57 -6.21
CA GLY A 392 38.20 15.97 -6.65
C GLY A 392 37.19 16.27 -7.77
N PRO A 393 37.03 17.55 -8.15
CA PRO A 393 36.18 17.92 -9.28
C PRO A 393 36.72 17.33 -10.59
N PHE A 394 35.82 17.03 -11.51
CA PHE A 394 36.14 16.49 -12.83
C PHE A 394 35.21 17.06 -13.89
N LEU A 395 35.61 16.89 -15.16
CA LEU A 395 34.85 17.33 -16.33
C LEU A 395 34.33 16.12 -17.12
N ARG A 396 33.18 16.28 -17.75
CA ARG A 396 32.64 15.34 -18.75
C ARG A 396 32.27 16.06 -20.04
N ALA A 397 32.42 15.37 -21.15
CA ALA A 397 31.86 15.85 -22.41
C ALA A 397 30.33 15.76 -22.33
N PRO A 398 29.58 16.82 -22.74
CA PRO A 398 28.13 16.83 -22.66
C PRO A 398 27.47 15.66 -23.41
N GLY A 399 26.31 15.22 -22.95
CA GLY A 399 25.53 14.13 -23.53
C GLY A 399 25.29 12.98 -22.55
N GLY A 400 24.46 12.03 -22.97
CA GLY A 400 23.90 11.02 -22.06
C GLY A 400 23.85 9.60 -22.62
N GLY A 401 22.86 8.85 -22.15
CA GLY A 401 22.71 7.43 -22.44
C GLY A 401 22.15 7.17 -23.84
N VAL A 402 22.57 6.07 -24.47
CA VAL A 402 21.88 5.57 -25.67
C VAL A 402 20.78 4.62 -25.22
N GLU A 403 19.54 4.90 -25.63
CA GLU A 403 18.39 4.09 -25.26
C GLU A 403 18.26 2.81 -26.10
N TYR A 404 17.46 1.87 -25.61
CA TYR A 404 17.20 0.64 -26.35
C TYR A 404 16.48 0.94 -27.68
N GLY A 405 17.06 0.47 -28.79
CA GLY A 405 16.52 0.74 -30.14
C GLY A 405 16.94 2.10 -30.71
N GLU A 406 17.65 2.92 -29.94
CA GLU A 406 18.16 4.22 -30.38
C GLU A 406 19.57 4.10 -30.98
N THR A 407 19.87 4.90 -32.01
CA THR A 407 21.25 5.03 -32.51
C THR A 407 22.02 6.05 -31.67
N ALA A 408 23.33 5.88 -31.47
CA ALA A 408 24.13 6.86 -30.72
C ALA A 408 24.04 8.29 -31.30
N ALA A 409 23.88 8.41 -32.63
CA ALA A 409 23.67 9.70 -33.29
C ALA A 409 22.30 10.32 -32.99
N ALA A 410 21.25 9.51 -32.82
CA ALA A 410 19.94 9.98 -32.39
C ALA A 410 19.99 10.42 -30.91
N ALA A 411 20.61 9.60 -30.05
CA ALA A 411 20.83 9.91 -28.64
C ALA A 411 21.53 11.26 -28.48
N MET A 412 22.62 11.50 -29.20
CA MET A 412 23.32 12.79 -29.17
C MET A 412 22.43 14.00 -29.45
N ARG A 413 21.52 13.88 -30.43
CA ARG A 413 20.58 14.97 -30.76
C ARG A 413 19.49 15.13 -29.71
N ARG A 414 19.04 14.03 -29.12
CA ARG A 414 18.03 14.04 -28.05
C ARG A 414 18.62 14.67 -26.79
N GLU A 415 19.75 14.16 -26.31
CA GLU A 415 20.43 14.62 -25.10
C GLU A 415 20.78 16.11 -25.16
N LEU A 416 21.39 16.62 -26.25
CA LEU A 416 21.69 18.06 -26.35
C LEU A 416 20.43 18.95 -26.36
N ARG A 417 19.31 18.45 -26.91
CA ARG A 417 18.04 19.17 -26.89
C ARG A 417 17.43 19.16 -25.49
N GLU A 418 17.45 18.02 -24.81
CA GLU A 418 16.85 17.82 -23.49
C GLU A 418 17.67 18.51 -22.39
N GLU A 419 18.99 18.32 -22.38
CA GLU A 419 19.89 18.81 -21.32
C GLU A 419 20.22 20.30 -21.50
N LEU A 420 20.41 20.77 -22.73
CA LEU A 420 20.98 22.10 -23.03
C LEU A 420 20.07 22.98 -23.89
N ALA A 421 18.87 22.53 -24.25
CA ALA A 421 17.97 23.23 -25.17
C ALA A 421 18.64 23.64 -26.50
N ALA A 422 19.54 22.80 -27.01
CA ALA A 422 20.35 23.08 -28.19
C ALA A 422 20.12 22.09 -29.33
N GLU A 423 19.99 22.61 -30.56
CA GLU A 423 19.95 21.79 -31.77
C GLU A 423 21.36 21.47 -32.29
N VAL A 424 21.47 20.34 -32.98
CA VAL A 424 22.71 19.87 -33.62
C VAL A 424 22.68 20.19 -35.11
N ASP A 425 23.58 21.07 -35.55
CA ASP A 425 23.69 21.46 -36.96
C ASP A 425 24.46 20.43 -37.78
N ASP A 426 25.55 19.89 -37.23
CA ASP A 426 26.37 18.85 -37.84
C ASP A 426 26.91 17.88 -36.79
N LEU A 427 27.06 16.63 -37.19
CA LEU A 427 27.43 15.52 -36.30
C LEU A 427 28.34 14.52 -37.02
N ARG A 428 29.56 14.34 -36.50
CA ARG A 428 30.53 13.35 -37.01
C ARG A 428 31.05 12.44 -35.90
N LEU A 429 30.94 11.12 -36.09
CA LEU A 429 31.53 10.16 -35.14
C LEU A 429 33.06 10.23 -35.24
N LEU A 430 33.72 10.49 -34.12
CA LEU A 430 35.18 10.52 -34.01
C LEU A 430 35.74 9.16 -33.62
N THR A 431 35.18 8.55 -32.59
CA THR A 431 35.61 7.24 -32.09
C THR A 431 34.55 6.57 -31.23
N VAL A 432 34.76 5.29 -30.94
CA VAL A 432 34.07 4.56 -29.87
C VAL A 432 35.13 4.17 -28.85
N SER A 433 35.00 4.66 -27.62
CA SER A 433 35.96 4.42 -26.54
C SER A 433 35.32 3.58 -25.44
N GLU A 434 36.08 2.63 -24.91
CA GLU A 434 35.69 1.84 -23.73
C GLU A 434 36.24 2.52 -22.48
N ASN A 435 35.35 2.83 -21.55
CA ASN A 435 35.67 3.51 -20.29
C ASN A 435 35.28 2.61 -19.11
N ILE A 436 36.28 2.04 -18.44
CA ILE A 436 36.09 1.20 -17.23
C ILE A 436 36.69 1.96 -16.05
N PHE A 437 35.89 2.20 -15.02
CA PHE A 437 36.31 2.93 -13.84
C PHE A 437 35.76 2.32 -12.55
N ASP A 438 36.51 2.49 -11.47
CA ASP A 438 36.11 2.15 -10.11
C ASP A 438 36.74 3.17 -9.17
N ASP A 439 35.91 3.97 -8.50
CA ASP A 439 36.34 4.99 -7.53
C ASP A 439 36.12 4.55 -6.06
N GLY A 440 35.81 3.27 -5.83
CA GLY A 440 35.49 2.70 -4.52
C GLY A 440 34.07 3.00 -4.03
N ARG A 441 33.33 3.89 -4.70
CA ARG A 441 31.90 4.16 -4.43
C ARG A 441 31.00 3.72 -5.58
N LYS A 442 31.50 3.84 -6.81
CA LYS A 442 30.80 3.49 -8.04
C LYS A 442 31.81 2.86 -9.00
N SER A 443 31.56 1.60 -9.36
CA SER A 443 32.19 0.99 -10.52
C SER A 443 31.27 1.14 -11.73
N GLY A 444 31.86 1.40 -12.88
CA GLY A 444 31.14 1.64 -14.13
C GLY A 444 31.92 1.11 -15.32
N HIS A 445 31.15 0.68 -16.33
CA HIS A 445 31.65 0.27 -17.63
C HIS A 445 30.80 0.98 -18.68
N GLU A 446 31.41 1.90 -19.42
CA GLU A 446 30.76 2.69 -20.44
C GLU A 446 31.41 2.42 -21.81
N ILE A 447 30.58 2.31 -22.86
CA ILE A 447 31.00 2.36 -24.26
C ILE A 447 30.57 3.71 -24.81
N ALA A 448 31.53 4.63 -24.94
CA ALA A 448 31.31 6.01 -25.30
C ALA A 448 31.47 6.22 -26.81
N HIS A 449 30.38 6.59 -27.48
CA HIS A 449 30.44 7.14 -28.83
C HIS A 449 30.76 8.63 -28.73
N VAL A 450 31.94 9.02 -29.20
CA VAL A 450 32.40 10.40 -29.13
C VAL A 450 32.18 11.07 -30.48
N PHE A 451 31.40 12.15 -30.50
CA PHE A 451 31.07 12.89 -31.71
C PHE A 451 31.69 14.28 -31.71
N ALA A 452 32.20 14.73 -32.85
CA ALA A 452 32.36 16.15 -33.11
C ALA A 452 30.98 16.72 -33.43
N VAL A 453 30.60 17.79 -32.73
CA VAL A 453 29.29 18.43 -32.84
C VAL A 453 29.47 19.89 -33.21
N ARG A 454 28.69 20.35 -34.19
CA ARG A 454 28.49 21.77 -34.48
C ARG A 454 27.10 22.18 -33.99
N SER A 455 27.04 23.27 -33.24
CA SER A 455 25.78 23.84 -32.76
C SER A 455 25.95 25.34 -32.61
N ALA A 456 25.33 26.11 -33.50
CA ALA A 456 25.42 27.56 -33.53
C ALA A 456 24.94 28.18 -32.21
N ALA A 457 23.92 27.59 -31.58
CA ALA A 457 23.40 28.02 -30.29
C ALA A 457 24.45 27.89 -29.17
N LEU A 458 25.12 26.73 -29.08
CA LEU A 458 26.13 26.48 -28.06
C LEU A 458 27.43 27.22 -28.35
N GLU A 459 27.86 27.29 -29.61
CA GLU A 459 29.05 28.04 -30.04
C GLU A 459 28.94 29.55 -29.76
N ALA A 460 27.72 30.09 -29.77
CA ALA A 460 27.44 31.48 -29.41
C ALA A 460 27.44 31.75 -27.90
N LEU A 461 27.54 30.73 -27.03
CA LEU A 461 27.56 30.92 -25.58
C LEU A 461 28.78 31.74 -25.14
N PRO A 462 28.59 32.81 -24.35
CA PRO A 462 29.69 33.58 -23.78
C PRO A 462 30.65 32.71 -22.94
N ARG A 463 31.96 32.88 -23.11
CA ARG A 463 32.99 32.04 -22.46
C ARG A 463 32.95 32.02 -20.92
N GLY A 464 32.46 33.09 -20.31
CA GLY A 464 32.29 33.21 -18.85
C GLY A 464 30.94 32.72 -18.32
N GLN A 465 30.00 32.36 -19.20
CA GLN A 465 28.68 31.90 -18.78
C GLN A 465 28.72 30.39 -18.46
N ARG A 466 27.82 29.99 -17.57
CA ARG A 466 27.50 28.58 -17.30
C ARG A 466 26.03 28.36 -17.63
N LEU A 467 25.76 27.30 -18.37
CA LEU A 467 24.40 26.87 -18.68
C LEU A 467 24.04 25.76 -17.68
N PRO A 468 22.95 25.87 -16.91
CA PRO A 468 22.48 24.75 -16.10
C PRO A 468 22.03 23.61 -17.02
N VAL A 469 22.34 22.37 -16.62
CA VAL A 469 21.78 21.17 -17.25
C VAL A 469 20.35 21.01 -16.76
N LEU A 470 19.37 20.91 -17.67
CA LEU A 470 17.95 21.04 -17.33
C LEU A 470 17.41 19.91 -16.43
N ASP A 471 18.00 18.74 -16.47
CA ASP A 471 17.62 17.54 -15.71
C ASP A 471 18.66 17.14 -14.63
N GLY A 472 19.62 18.02 -14.32
CA GLY A 472 20.71 17.75 -13.37
C GLY A 472 21.10 18.94 -12.49
N ASP A 473 21.92 18.65 -11.46
CA ASP A 473 22.49 19.67 -10.54
C ASP A 473 23.85 20.21 -11.02
N THR A 474 24.14 20.06 -12.32
CA THR A 474 25.42 20.39 -12.95
C THR A 474 25.28 21.56 -13.91
N SER A 475 26.42 22.03 -14.42
CA SER A 475 26.43 23.09 -15.42
C SER A 475 27.49 22.85 -16.47
N VAL A 476 27.21 23.30 -17.68
CA VAL A 476 28.11 23.24 -18.82
C VAL A 476 28.75 24.61 -19.05
N GLY A 477 30.05 24.61 -19.33
CA GLY A 477 30.84 25.83 -19.52
C GLY A 477 31.99 25.67 -20.50
N TRP A 478 32.52 26.80 -20.94
CA TRP A 478 33.71 26.83 -21.79
C TRP A 478 35.00 26.73 -20.95
N HIS A 479 35.88 25.83 -21.36
CA HIS A 479 37.21 25.64 -20.78
C HIS A 479 38.29 25.80 -21.84
N ARG A 480 39.36 26.54 -21.52
CA ARG A 480 40.53 26.65 -22.43
C ARG A 480 41.21 25.30 -22.56
N ILE A 481 41.39 24.83 -23.78
CA ILE A 481 42.00 23.52 -24.07
C ILE A 481 43.42 23.44 -23.49
N ASP A 482 44.18 24.52 -23.62
CA ASP A 482 45.54 24.63 -23.08
C ASP A 482 45.61 24.50 -21.55
N ASP A 483 44.61 25.01 -20.84
CA ASP A 483 44.56 24.94 -19.38
C ASP A 483 44.23 23.53 -18.92
N LEU A 484 43.30 22.86 -19.62
CA LEU A 484 42.98 21.45 -19.34
C LEU A 484 44.16 20.52 -19.59
N ARG A 485 44.97 20.79 -20.63
CA ARG A 485 46.18 20.01 -20.95
C ARG A 485 47.30 20.18 -19.92
N ARG A 486 47.42 21.37 -19.30
CA ARG A 486 48.39 21.63 -18.24
C ARG A 486 47.89 21.24 -16.85
N GLY A 487 46.57 21.23 -16.67
CA GLY A 487 45.91 20.97 -15.41
C GLY A 487 45.90 19.49 -15.04
N ALA A 488 45.50 19.23 -13.79
CA ALA A 488 45.29 17.88 -13.28
C ALA A 488 43.80 17.47 -13.25
N THR A 489 42.89 18.34 -13.71
CA THR A 489 41.45 18.09 -13.70
C THR A 489 41.13 16.97 -14.70
N PRO A 490 40.61 15.82 -14.24
CA PRO A 490 40.24 14.73 -15.14
C PRO A 490 39.13 15.18 -16.10
N PHE A 491 39.23 14.79 -17.37
CA PHE A 491 38.21 15.05 -18.39
C PHE A 491 37.86 13.74 -19.09
N TYR A 492 36.59 13.36 -19.00
CA TYR A 492 36.09 12.07 -19.47
C TYR A 492 35.22 12.18 -20.73
N PRO A 493 35.19 11.12 -21.57
CA PRO A 493 35.95 9.86 -21.46
C PRO A 493 37.47 10.03 -21.59
N ALA A 494 38.23 9.07 -21.07
CA ALA A 494 39.70 9.12 -21.14
C ALA A 494 40.20 9.26 -22.59
N GLY A 495 41.19 10.14 -22.80
CA GLY A 495 41.72 10.46 -24.13
C GLY A 495 40.93 11.53 -24.91
N ILE A 496 39.84 12.08 -24.35
CA ILE A 496 39.03 13.08 -25.06
C ILE A 496 39.79 14.37 -25.39
N LEU A 497 40.79 14.77 -24.59
CA LEU A 497 41.61 15.95 -24.85
C LEU A 497 42.40 15.86 -26.16
N ASP A 498 42.75 14.66 -26.62
CA ASP A 498 43.42 14.47 -27.91
C ASP A 498 42.44 14.65 -29.06
N LEU A 499 41.20 14.19 -28.91
CA LEU A 499 40.12 14.39 -29.88
C LEU A 499 39.73 15.87 -29.96
N VAL A 500 39.59 16.54 -28.81
CA VAL A 500 39.31 17.97 -28.72
C VAL A 500 40.35 18.80 -29.47
N ALA A 501 41.63 18.51 -29.29
CA ALA A 501 42.70 19.21 -29.99
C ALA A 501 42.72 18.91 -31.50
N ALA A 502 42.37 17.69 -31.90
CA ALA A 502 42.26 17.33 -33.31
C ALA A 502 41.11 18.09 -33.99
N VAL A 503 39.97 18.25 -33.31
CA VAL A 503 38.83 19.05 -33.78
C VAL A 503 39.20 20.54 -33.84
N ASP A 504 39.85 21.10 -32.82
CA ASP A 504 40.32 22.50 -32.80
C ASP A 504 41.27 22.82 -33.97
N ALA A 505 42.15 21.87 -34.31
CA ALA A 505 43.08 21.99 -35.41
C ALA A 505 42.44 21.79 -36.80
N GLY A 506 41.15 21.45 -36.89
CA GLY A 506 40.47 21.10 -38.13
C GLY A 506 41.01 19.83 -38.79
N ALA A 507 41.60 18.93 -38.00
CA ALA A 507 42.25 17.69 -38.48
C ALA A 507 41.28 16.50 -38.59
N VAL A 508 40.02 16.68 -38.16
CA VAL A 508 38.95 15.67 -38.16
C VAL A 508 37.63 16.30 -38.54
#